data_AF-A0A6G2XPW4-F1
#
_entry.id   AF-A0A6G2XPW4-F1
#
_cell.length_a   1.000
_cell.length_b   1.000
_cell.length_c   1.000
_cell.angle_alpha   90.00
_cell.angle_beta   90.00
_cell.angle_gamma   90.00
#
_symmetry.space_group_name_H-M   'P 1'
#
loop_
_entity.id
_entity.type
_entity.pdbx_description
1 polymer ?
#
loop_
_entity_poly.entity_id
_entity_poly.type
_entity_poly.pdbx_seq_one_letter_code
_entity_poly.pdbx_strand_id
1 'polypeptide(L)'
;MTGTIDARPARPVREERPLVGDRPAGEHSVGELVHQATEQISLLIRQEAALAKEELTAKGRSMGRGGGLLGAAGAVAYVGLFALAGTGVAALSLVLPVWAAALIVTGVLFAIAGLLALTGRAQLHRAGPPTPQQTIGSVKADVEEIKERAHHR
;
A
#
# COMPACT_ATOMS: atom_id res chain seq x y z
N MET A 1 -6.84 92.39 8.49
CA MET A 1 -7.02 91.66 9.76
C MET A 1 -6.13 90.43 9.68
N THR A 2 -4.81 90.56 9.80
CA THR A 2 -3.99 91.02 10.94
C THR A 2 -3.83 89.92 11.98
N GLY A 3 -2.57 89.48 12.13
CA GLY A 3 -2.04 88.85 13.33
C GLY A 3 -2.02 87.31 13.28
N THR A 4 -0.98 86.61 13.71
CA THR A 4 0.25 87.03 14.38
C THR A 4 1.22 85.86 14.26
N ILE A 5 2.40 86.13 13.71
CA ILE A 5 3.59 85.28 13.84
C ILE A 5 4.03 85.41 15.29
N ASP A 6 4.01 84.31 16.05
CA ASP A 6 4.67 84.23 17.35
C ASP A 6 5.96 83.42 17.20
N ALA A 7 7.05 84.03 17.67
CA ALA A 7 8.39 83.49 17.68
C ALA A 7 8.91 83.64 19.11
N ARG A 8 9.25 82.53 19.77
CA ARG A 8 10.08 82.51 21.00
C ARG A 8 10.69 81.11 21.28
N PRO A 9 11.75 81.01 22.12
CA PRO A 9 13.02 80.41 21.68
C PRO A 9 13.56 79.26 22.59
N ALA A 10 14.67 78.68 22.10
CA ALA A 10 15.77 77.97 22.80
C ALA A 10 15.61 76.52 23.35
N ARG A 11 16.55 75.67 22.89
CA ARG A 11 16.97 74.27 23.19
C ARG A 11 17.21 74.00 24.70
N PRO A 12 17.22 72.75 25.23
CA PRO A 12 17.98 71.55 24.80
C PRO A 12 17.16 70.23 24.86
N VAL A 13 17.55 69.11 24.26
CA VAL A 13 18.53 68.14 24.77
C VAL A 13 18.79 67.13 23.65
N ARG A 14 20.06 66.78 23.51
CA ARG A 14 20.57 65.72 22.66
C ARG A 14 20.06 64.38 23.19
N GLU A 15 18.97 63.86 22.63
CA GLU A 15 18.72 62.42 22.71
C GLU A 15 19.63 61.75 21.69
N GLU A 16 20.85 61.44 22.13
CA GLU A 16 21.58 60.30 21.59
C GLU A 16 20.70 59.08 21.84
N ARG A 17 19.81 58.79 20.87
CA ARG A 17 19.13 57.51 20.83
C ARG A 17 20.23 56.45 20.88
N PRO A 18 20.27 55.59 21.92
CA PRO A 18 21.13 54.44 21.91
C PRO A 18 20.83 53.73 20.60
N LEU A 19 21.91 53.46 19.85
CA LEU A 19 21.93 52.66 18.65
C LEU A 19 20.81 51.64 18.74
N VAL A 20 19.88 51.70 17.77
CA VAL A 20 19.11 50.52 17.40
C VAL A 20 20.13 49.40 17.43
N GLY A 21 20.02 48.56 18.46
CA GLY A 21 20.76 47.32 18.51
C GLY A 21 20.37 46.67 17.21
N ASP A 22 21.31 46.70 16.27
CA ASP A 22 21.32 45.89 15.08
C ASP A 22 21.15 44.47 15.63
N ARG A 23 19.89 44.04 15.77
CA ARG A 23 19.60 42.64 15.96
C ARG A 23 20.07 42.08 14.64
N PRO A 24 21.16 41.30 14.59
CA PRO A 24 21.68 40.84 13.34
C PRO A 24 20.55 40.10 12.63
N ALA A 25 20.01 40.74 11.60
CA ALA A 25 19.13 40.14 10.63
C ALA A 25 20.07 39.42 9.66
N GLY A 26 20.22 38.11 9.85
CA GLY A 26 21.26 37.30 9.20
C GLY A 26 22.38 37.07 10.19
N GLU A 27 22.64 35.87 10.67
CA GLU A 27 22.80 34.63 9.93
C GLU A 27 22.16 33.51 10.75
N HIS A 28 21.26 32.73 10.16
CA HIS A 28 20.87 31.46 10.79
C HIS A 28 22.16 30.65 11.01
N SER A 29 22.46 30.30 12.26
CA SER A 29 23.63 29.50 12.57
C SER A 29 23.58 28.19 11.79
N VAL A 30 24.72 27.70 11.30
CA VAL A 30 24.82 26.40 10.62
C VAL A 30 24.18 25.28 11.44
N GLY A 31 24.25 25.36 12.78
CA GLY A 31 23.58 24.43 13.68
C GLY A 31 22.05 24.50 13.64
N GLU A 32 21.48 25.68 13.40
CA GLU A 32 20.05 25.93 13.33
C GLU A 32 19.46 25.43 12.00
N LEU A 33 20.20 25.57 10.89
CA LEU A 33 19.86 24.99 9.59
C LEU A 33 19.91 23.46 9.60
N VAL A 34 20.92 22.86 10.25
CA VAL A 34 21.01 21.40 10.43
C VAL A 34 19.87 20.88 11.29
N HIS A 35 19.51 21.60 12.35
CA HIS A 35 18.37 21.26 13.19
C HIS A 35 17.07 21.28 12.40
N GLN A 36 16.82 22.36 11.66
CA GLN A 36 15.61 22.53 10.84
C GLN A 36 15.52 21.53 9.68
N ALA A 37 16.64 21.16 9.06
CA ALA A 37 16.70 20.12 8.04
C ALA A 37 16.39 18.73 8.62
N THR A 38 16.92 18.43 9.81
CA THR A 38 16.65 17.17 10.51
C THR A 38 15.18 17.07 10.93
N GLU A 39 14.58 18.18 11.38
CA GLU A 39 13.15 18.27 11.65
C GLU A 39 12.31 18.02 10.39
N GLN A 40 12.64 18.64 9.27
CA GLN A 40 11.92 18.46 8.00
C GLN A 40 12.02 17.03 7.47
N ILE A 41 13.20 16.40 7.56
CA ILE A 41 13.38 15.00 7.17
C ILE A 41 12.54 14.09 8.09
N SER A 42 12.55 14.35 9.40
CA SER A 42 11.74 13.60 10.37
C SER A 42 10.23 13.76 10.09
N LEU A 43 9.81 14.95 9.69
CA LEU A 43 8.44 15.25 9.30
C LEU A 43 8.06 14.48 8.01
N LEU A 44 8.93 14.51 7.01
CA LEU A 44 8.72 13.81 5.73
C LEU A 44 8.60 12.30 5.93
N ILE A 45 9.48 11.69 6.72
CA ILE A 45 9.42 10.25 7.03
C ILE A 45 8.08 9.89 7.69
N ARG A 46 7.61 10.71 8.65
CA ARG A 46 6.31 10.49 9.30
C ARG A 46 5.14 10.64 8.33
N GLN A 47 5.22 11.59 7.40
CA GLN A 47 4.20 11.80 6.36
C GLN A 47 4.16 10.62 5.39
N GLU A 48 5.31 10.18 4.89
CA GLU A 48 5.40 9.05 3.96
C GLU A 48 4.91 7.76 4.63
N ALA A 49 5.25 7.56 5.91
CA ALA A 49 4.72 6.44 6.68
C ALA A 49 3.19 6.52 6.89
N ALA A 50 2.65 7.72 7.11
CA ALA A 50 1.21 7.93 7.22
C ALA A 50 0.49 7.66 5.88
N LEU A 51 1.05 8.14 4.77
CA LEU A 51 0.55 7.93 3.42
C LEU A 51 0.59 6.45 3.03
N ALA A 52 1.73 5.78 3.24
CA ALA A 52 1.89 4.35 3.00
C ALA A 52 0.89 3.54 3.83
N LYS A 53 0.67 3.91 5.10
CA LYS A 53 -0.33 3.27 5.96
C LYS A 53 -1.75 3.45 5.40
N GLU A 54 -2.08 4.63 4.90
CA GLU A 54 -3.38 4.91 4.28
C GLU A 54 -3.59 4.08 3.02
N GLU A 55 -2.60 4.05 2.12
CA GLU A 55 -2.66 3.26 0.88
C GLU A 55 -2.74 1.77 1.17
N LEU A 56 -1.92 1.24 2.10
CA LEU A 56 -1.98 -0.14 2.54
C LEU A 56 -3.33 -0.48 3.18
N THR A 57 -3.92 0.43 3.94
CA THR A 57 -5.26 0.24 4.53
C THR A 57 -6.35 0.25 3.46
N ALA A 58 -6.27 1.16 2.49
CA ALA A 58 -7.22 1.23 1.38
C ALA A 58 -7.16 -0.02 0.51
N LYS A 59 -5.94 -0.44 0.14
CA LYS A 59 -5.69 -1.66 -0.64
C LYS A 59 -6.02 -2.93 0.13
N GLY A 60 -5.74 -2.96 1.44
CA GLY A 60 -6.12 -4.03 2.34
C GLY A 60 -7.64 -4.17 2.50
N ARG A 61 -8.38 -3.05 2.58
CA ARG A 61 -9.85 -3.07 2.64
C ARG A 61 -10.49 -3.56 1.35
N SER A 62 -9.99 -3.13 0.19
CA SER A 62 -10.52 -3.57 -1.11
C SER A 62 -10.23 -5.04 -1.35
N MET A 63 -8.99 -5.48 -1.11
CA MET A 63 -8.61 -6.89 -1.19
C MET A 63 -9.33 -7.75 -0.14
N GLY A 64 -9.51 -7.24 1.08
CA GLY A 64 -10.22 -7.92 2.16
C GLY A 64 -11.70 -8.11 1.88
N ARG A 65 -12.39 -7.10 1.35
CA ARG A 65 -13.81 -7.25 0.92
C ARG A 65 -13.93 -8.21 -0.26
N GLY A 66 -13.07 -8.06 -1.28
CA GLY A 66 -13.08 -8.95 -2.45
C GLY A 66 -12.80 -10.40 -2.07
N GLY A 67 -11.75 -10.64 -1.29
CA GLY A 67 -11.39 -11.96 -0.78
C GLY A 67 -12.46 -12.54 0.15
N GLY A 68 -13.05 -11.72 1.02
CA GLY A 68 -14.14 -12.15 1.90
C GLY A 68 -15.41 -12.55 1.15
N LEU A 69 -15.82 -11.76 0.16
CA LEU A 69 -16.97 -12.09 -0.70
C LEU A 69 -16.73 -13.35 -1.54
N LEU A 70 -15.54 -13.50 -2.13
CA LEU A 70 -15.18 -14.72 -2.86
C LEU A 70 -15.14 -15.94 -1.94
N GLY A 71 -14.60 -15.81 -0.73
CA GLY A 71 -14.61 -16.87 0.27
C GLY A 71 -16.03 -17.27 0.68
N ALA A 72 -16.90 -16.30 0.94
CA ALA A 72 -18.31 -16.54 1.25
C ALA A 72 -19.06 -17.19 0.07
N ALA A 73 -18.87 -16.68 -1.15
CA ALA A 73 -19.44 -17.26 -2.36
C ALA A 73 -18.97 -18.71 -2.57
N GLY A 74 -17.68 -18.98 -2.33
CA GLY A 74 -17.12 -20.34 -2.36
C GLY A 74 -17.75 -21.26 -1.33
N ALA A 75 -17.93 -20.79 -0.09
CA ALA A 75 -18.58 -21.56 0.96
C ALA A 75 -20.05 -21.88 0.63
N VAL A 76 -20.81 -20.90 0.14
CA VAL A 76 -22.20 -21.11 -0.30
C VAL A 76 -22.25 -22.07 -1.49
N ALA A 77 -21.38 -21.89 -2.49
CA ALA A 77 -21.29 -22.79 -3.64
C ALA A 77 -20.94 -24.22 -3.24
N TYR A 78 -20.07 -24.40 -2.23
CA TYR A 78 -19.70 -25.72 -1.70
C TYR A 78 -20.91 -26.43 -1.07
N VAL A 79 -21.69 -25.74 -0.24
CA VAL A 79 -22.95 -26.29 0.30
C VAL A 79 -23.95 -26.57 -0.82
N GLY A 80 -24.09 -25.64 -1.77
CA GLY A 80 -24.94 -25.78 -2.94
C GLY A 80 -24.58 -27.00 -3.79
N LEU A 81 -23.30 -27.39 -3.87
CA LEU A 81 -22.86 -28.57 -4.60
C LEU A 81 -23.42 -29.86 -4.00
N PHE A 82 -23.46 -30.00 -2.68
CA PHE A 82 -24.10 -31.16 -2.02
C PHE A 82 -25.60 -31.20 -2.26
N ALA A 83 -26.27 -30.04 -2.17
CA ALA A 83 -27.70 -29.94 -2.45
C ALA A 83 -28.00 -30.29 -3.92
N LEU A 84 -27.17 -29.84 -4.85
CA LEU A 84 -27.28 -30.15 -6.27
C LEU A 84 -27.02 -31.64 -6.54
N ALA A 85 -26.02 -32.23 -5.90
CA ALA A 85 -25.77 -33.66 -5.97
C ALA A 85 -26.99 -34.47 -5.50
N GLY A 86 -27.53 -34.13 -4.32
CA GLY A 86 -28.76 -34.75 -3.80
C GLY A 86 -29.96 -34.57 -4.73
N THR A 87 -30.12 -33.38 -5.32
CA THR A 87 -31.16 -33.10 -6.31
C THR A 87 -31.01 -33.97 -7.55
N GLY A 88 -29.79 -34.12 -8.07
CA GLY A 88 -29.50 -34.99 -9.21
C GLY A 88 -29.81 -36.46 -8.91
N VAL A 89 -29.44 -36.94 -7.72
CA VAL A 89 -29.77 -38.30 -7.29
C VAL A 89 -31.27 -38.49 -7.19
N ALA A 90 -31.98 -37.56 -6.55
CA ALA A 90 -33.44 -37.61 -6.42
C ALA A 90 -34.13 -37.62 -7.79
N ALA A 91 -33.71 -36.75 -8.71
CA ALA A 91 -34.26 -36.68 -10.07
C ALA A 91 -34.03 -37.98 -10.86
N LEU A 92 -32.81 -38.53 -10.83
CA LEU A 92 -32.51 -39.79 -11.51
C LEU A 92 -33.19 -41.00 -10.85
N SER A 93 -33.43 -40.93 -9.54
CA SER A 93 -34.12 -42.00 -8.82
C SER A 93 -35.58 -42.19 -9.23
N LEU A 94 -36.17 -41.23 -9.97
CA LEU A 94 -37.51 -41.37 -10.56
C LEU A 94 -37.56 -42.46 -11.66
N VAL A 95 -36.41 -42.77 -12.28
CA VAL A 95 -36.31 -43.71 -13.41
C VAL A 95 -35.27 -44.81 -13.20
N LEU A 96 -34.41 -44.69 -12.19
CA LEU A 96 -33.35 -45.65 -11.85
C LEU A 96 -33.39 -46.00 -10.36
N PRO A 97 -32.86 -47.17 -9.95
CA PRO A 97 -32.67 -47.44 -8.53
C PRO A 97 -31.68 -46.45 -7.90
N VAL A 98 -31.92 -46.08 -6.64
CA VAL A 98 -31.17 -45.04 -5.92
C VAL A 98 -29.65 -45.23 -5.97
N TRP A 99 -29.18 -46.48 -5.86
CA TRP A 99 -27.74 -46.78 -5.92
C TRP A 99 -27.12 -46.44 -7.29
N ALA A 100 -27.82 -46.70 -8.39
CA ALA A 100 -27.34 -46.39 -9.74
C ALA A 100 -27.35 -44.88 -9.99
N ALA A 101 -28.41 -44.20 -9.57
CA ALA A 101 -28.49 -42.74 -9.60
C ALA A 101 -27.33 -42.09 -8.83
N ALA A 102 -27.06 -42.56 -7.61
CA ALA A 102 -25.95 -42.08 -6.79
C ALA A 102 -24.58 -42.29 -7.46
N LEU A 103 -24.34 -43.44 -8.07
CA LEU A 103 -23.08 -43.71 -8.78
C LEU A 103 -22.91 -42.80 -10.00
N ILE A 104 -23.97 -42.57 -10.78
CA ILE A 104 -23.91 -41.69 -11.95
C ILE A 104 -23.56 -40.26 -11.54
N VAL A 105 -24.30 -39.69 -10.57
CA VAL A 105 -24.05 -38.32 -10.09
C VAL A 105 -22.64 -38.20 -9.52
N THR A 106 -22.22 -39.18 -8.72
CA THR A 106 -20.86 -39.22 -8.16
C THR A 106 -19.81 -39.24 -9.27
N GLY A 107 -19.97 -40.12 -10.27
CA GLY A 107 -19.06 -40.22 -11.41
C GLY A 107 -18.94 -38.91 -12.19
N VAL A 108 -20.06 -38.22 -12.44
CA VAL A 108 -20.07 -36.90 -13.10
C VAL A 108 -19.33 -35.86 -12.26
N LEU A 109 -19.57 -35.80 -10.96
CA LEU A 109 -18.87 -34.86 -10.06
C LEU A 109 -17.36 -35.11 -10.02
N PHE A 110 -16.93 -36.38 -9.98
CA PHE A 110 -15.50 -36.74 -10.04
C PHE A 110 -14.87 -36.38 -11.39
N ALA A 111 -15.60 -36.54 -12.50
CA ALA A 111 -15.12 -36.12 -13.82
C ALA A 111 -14.91 -34.60 -13.89
N ILE A 112 -15.87 -33.82 -13.38
CA ILE A 112 -15.76 -32.36 -13.28
C ILE A 112 -14.58 -31.98 -12.37
N ALA A 113 -14.46 -32.59 -11.20
CA ALA A 113 -13.36 -32.34 -10.27
C ALA A 113 -12.00 -32.66 -10.90
N GLY A 114 -11.88 -33.76 -11.63
CA GLY A 114 -10.68 -34.12 -12.38
C GLY A 114 -10.32 -33.07 -13.43
N LEU A 115 -11.29 -32.59 -14.22
CA LEU A 115 -11.06 -31.54 -15.21
C LEU A 115 -10.62 -30.22 -14.56
N LEU A 116 -11.28 -29.82 -13.47
CA LEU A 116 -10.92 -28.62 -12.70
C LEU A 116 -9.50 -28.75 -12.10
N ALA A 117 -9.14 -29.92 -11.57
CA ALA A 117 -7.80 -30.16 -11.05
C ALA A 117 -6.72 -30.08 -12.15
N LEU A 118 -6.98 -30.65 -13.32
CA LEU A 118 -6.06 -30.61 -14.47
C LEU A 118 -5.90 -29.17 -15.01
N THR A 119 -7.01 -28.45 -15.19
CA THR A 119 -6.98 -27.07 -15.67
C THR A 119 -6.36 -26.12 -14.65
N GLY A 120 -6.68 -26.27 -13.36
CA GLY A 120 -6.06 -25.53 -12.26
C GLY A 120 -4.56 -25.77 -12.21
N ARG A 121 -4.13 -27.04 -12.28
CA ARG A 121 -2.70 -27.40 -12.37
C ARG A 121 -2.02 -26.77 -13.59
N ALA A 122 -2.66 -26.80 -14.76
CA ALA A 122 -2.13 -26.17 -15.96
C ALA A 122 -1.99 -24.64 -15.82
N GLN A 123 -2.94 -23.99 -15.16
CA GLN A 123 -2.86 -22.55 -14.87
C GLN A 123 -1.74 -22.23 -13.87
N LEU A 124 -1.58 -23.01 -12.81
CA LEU A 124 -0.48 -22.84 -11.86
C LEU A 124 0.89 -23.05 -12.53
N HIS A 125 1.02 -24.03 -13.42
CA HIS A 125 2.25 -24.24 -14.18
C HIS A 125 2.54 -23.10 -15.17
N ARG A 126 1.50 -22.48 -15.77
CA ARG A 126 1.65 -21.35 -16.69
C ARG A 126 1.89 -20.01 -16.00
N ALA A 127 1.38 -19.83 -14.78
CA ALA A 127 1.55 -18.60 -14.03
C ALA A 127 3.01 -18.34 -13.59
N GLY A 128 3.90 -19.33 -13.75
CA GLY A 128 5.27 -19.27 -13.26
C GLY A 128 5.33 -19.23 -11.73
N PRO A 129 6.51 -19.48 -11.13
CA PRO A 129 6.66 -19.27 -9.69
C PRO A 129 6.27 -17.82 -9.34
N PRO A 130 5.67 -17.57 -8.17
CA PRO A 130 5.39 -16.22 -7.65
C PRO A 130 6.69 -15.52 -7.22
N THR A 131 7.75 -15.71 -7.98
CA THR A 131 8.99 -14.98 -7.84
C THR A 131 8.91 -13.78 -8.79
N PRO A 132 8.97 -12.55 -8.28
CA PRO A 132 9.14 -11.39 -9.13
C PRO A 132 10.50 -11.53 -9.83
N GLN A 133 10.48 -12.02 -11.06
CA GLN A 133 11.70 -12.33 -11.82
C GLN A 133 12.59 -11.10 -11.96
N GLN A 134 11.98 -9.90 -11.98
CA GLN A 134 12.68 -8.61 -11.97
C GLN A 134 13.45 -8.36 -10.67
N THR A 135 12.91 -8.71 -9.50
CA THR A 135 13.57 -8.53 -8.19
C THR A 135 14.71 -9.53 -7.99
N ILE A 136 14.60 -10.74 -8.52
CA ILE A 136 15.71 -11.71 -8.46
C ILE A 136 16.82 -11.33 -9.44
N GLY A 137 16.45 -10.77 -10.61
CA GLY A 137 17.40 -10.26 -11.59
C GLY A 137 18.23 -9.09 -11.06
N SER A 138 17.59 -8.12 -10.40
CA SER A 138 18.29 -6.98 -9.80
C SER A 138 19.23 -7.40 -8.67
N VAL A 139 18.78 -8.30 -7.78
CA VAL A 139 19.64 -8.81 -6.68
C VAL A 139 20.83 -9.61 -7.21
N LYS A 140 20.68 -10.37 -8.30
CA LYS A 140 21.81 -11.07 -8.93
C LYS A 140 22.81 -10.10 -9.56
N ALA A 141 22.32 -9.08 -10.26
CA ALA A 141 23.17 -8.04 -10.85
C ALA A 141 23.95 -7.27 -9.76
N ASP A 142 23.30 -6.92 -8.66
CA ASP A 142 23.94 -6.24 -7.52
C ASP A 142 25.02 -7.12 -6.87
N VAL A 143 24.78 -8.43 -6.74
CA VAL A 143 25.78 -9.38 -6.19
C VAL A 143 26.96 -9.58 -7.15
N GLU A 144 26.72 -9.57 -8.45
CA GLU A 144 27.74 -9.72 -9.47
C GLU A 144 28.65 -8.48 -9.56
N GLU A 145 28.07 -7.28 -9.47
CA GLU A 145 28.81 -6.02 -9.38
C GLU A 145 29.68 -5.94 -8.12
N ILE A 146 29.17 -6.41 -6.97
CA ILE A 146 29.95 -6.47 -5.73
C ILE A 146 31.12 -7.46 -5.83
N LYS A 147 30.90 -8.63 -6.47
CA LYS A 147 31.97 -9.62 -6.70
C LYS A 147 33.06 -9.09 -7.64
N GLU A 148 32.68 -8.40 -8.70
CA GLU A 148 33.62 -7.83 -9.67
C GLU A 148 34.52 -6.75 -9.02
N ARG A 149 33.94 -5.90 -8.18
CA ARG A 149 34.69 -4.88 -7.41
C ARG A 149 35.60 -5.48 -6.34
N ALA A 150 35.28 -6.66 -5.80
CA ALA A 150 36.11 -7.35 -4.81
C ALA A 150 37.30 -8.11 -5.43
N HIS A 151 37.18 -8.55 -6.69
CA HIS A 151 38.25 -9.24 -7.42
C HIS A 151 39.26 -8.29 -8.10
N HIS A 152 38.99 -6.99 -8.15
CA HIS A 152 39.88 -5.95 -8.69
C HIS A 152 40.74 -5.24 -7.63
N ARG A 153 40.95 -5.86 -6.45
CA ARG A 153 41.93 -5.41 -5.44
C ARG A 153 43.01 -6.45 -5.21
#